data_AF-A0A3C1MVC1-F1
#
_entry.id   AF-A0A3C1MVC1-F1
#
_cell.length_a   1.000
_cell.length_b   1.000
_cell.length_c   1.000
_cell.angle_alpha   90.00
_cell.angle_beta   90.00
_cell.angle_gamma   90.00
#
_symmetry.space_group_name_H-M   'P 1'
#
loop_
_entity.id
_entity.type
_entity.pdbx_description
1 polymer ?
#
loop_
_entity_poly.entity_id
_entity_poly.type
_entity_poly.pdbx_seq_one_letter_code
_entity_poly.pdbx_strand_id
1 'polypeptide(L)'
;MFNNFINSFRKLPSHDPDNKVVSWHVFRTASEAEDYAEHIRLGEGQRTVGGMDADSVGKLWWVGVEVDDITRWGNPGAVNKHAE
;
A
#
# COMPACT_ATOMS: atom_id res chain seq x y z
N MET A 1 -7.82 12.20 -11.53
CA MET A 1 -8.65 11.06 -11.94
C MET A 1 -8.62 10.08 -10.79
N PHE A 2 -9.78 9.78 -10.20
CA PHE A 2 -9.90 9.04 -8.94
C PHE A 2 -9.23 7.66 -9.00
N ASN A 3 -8.40 7.36 -8.00
CA ASN A 3 -7.70 6.10 -7.83
C ASN A 3 -8.67 4.95 -7.53
N ASN A 4 -9.31 4.41 -8.57
CA ASN A 4 -10.29 3.32 -8.45
C ASN A 4 -9.75 2.02 -7.82
N PHE A 5 -8.42 1.87 -7.68
CA PHE A 5 -7.83 0.65 -7.15
C PHE A 5 -8.15 0.42 -5.67
N ILE A 6 -8.35 1.48 -4.86
CA ILE A 6 -8.64 1.32 -3.43
C ILE A 6 -10.05 0.79 -3.16
N ASN A 7 -10.97 0.89 -4.14
CA ASN A 7 -12.35 0.43 -4.01
C ASN A 7 -12.52 -1.05 -4.32
N SER A 8 -11.45 -1.72 -4.78
CA SER A 8 -11.45 -3.17 -5.02
C SER A 8 -11.10 -3.93 -3.75
N PHE A 9 -11.83 -5.03 -3.49
CA PHE A 9 -11.49 -5.87 -2.35
C PHE A 9 -10.12 -6.52 -2.55
N ARG A 10 -9.17 -6.21 -1.68
CA ARG A 10 -7.81 -6.74 -1.68
C ARG A 10 -7.34 -6.81 -0.24
N LYS A 11 -6.99 -8.02 0.20
CA LYS A 11 -6.47 -8.24 1.56
C LYS A 11 -5.30 -7.32 1.86
N LEU A 12 -5.18 -6.92 3.12
CA LEU A 12 -4.01 -6.20 3.60
C LEU A 12 -2.71 -6.94 3.23
N PRO A 13 -1.66 -6.20 2.84
CA PRO A 13 -0.34 -6.80 2.64
C PRO A 13 0.16 -7.45 3.93
N SER A 14 0.89 -8.54 3.76
CA SER A 14 1.64 -9.20 4.81
C SER A 14 3.11 -8.82 4.71
N HIS A 15 3.88 -8.99 5.78
CA HIS A 15 5.35 -8.87 5.74
C HIS A 15 6.04 -10.02 4.98
N ASP A 16 5.27 -10.76 4.17
CA ASP A 16 5.79 -11.83 3.34
C ASP A 16 6.47 -11.18 2.11
N PRO A 17 7.75 -11.48 1.84
CA PRO A 17 8.48 -10.93 0.70
C PRO A 17 7.87 -11.29 -0.67
N ASP A 18 7.02 -12.31 -0.75
CA ASP A 18 6.26 -12.62 -1.98
C ASP A 18 5.20 -11.54 -2.29
N ASN A 19 4.77 -10.81 -1.26
CA ASN A 19 3.90 -9.66 -1.37
C ASN A 19 4.81 -8.45 -1.66
N LYS A 20 5.10 -8.21 -2.94
CA LYS A 20 5.98 -7.13 -3.46
C LYS A 20 5.66 -5.70 -2.98
N VAL A 21 4.69 -5.54 -2.08
CA VAL A 21 4.31 -4.30 -1.41
C VAL A 21 5.29 -4.03 -0.27
N VAL A 22 6.14 -3.04 -0.46
CA VAL A 22 7.25 -2.74 0.46
C VAL A 22 6.88 -1.70 1.54
N SER A 23 5.80 -0.96 1.36
CA SER A 23 5.29 -0.01 2.34
C SER A 23 3.80 0.15 2.14
N TRP A 24 3.02 0.24 3.22
CA TRP A 24 1.59 0.51 3.13
C TRP A 24 1.06 1.22 4.38
N HIS A 25 -0.02 1.96 4.20
CA HIS A 25 -0.75 2.63 5.25
C HIS A 25 -2.22 2.23 5.20
N VAL A 26 -2.84 2.18 6.37
CA VAL A 26 -4.24 1.79 6.55
C VAL A 26 -5.05 2.98 7.04
N PHE A 27 -6.22 3.16 6.44
CA PHE A 27 -7.12 4.27 6.65
C PHE A 27 -8.53 3.78 6.98
N ARG A 28 -9.27 4.58 7.75
CA ARG A 28 -10.67 4.28 8.10
C ARG A 28 -11.67 4.90 7.15
N THR A 29 -11.23 5.76 6.23
CA THR A 29 -12.07 6.31 5.17
C THR A 29 -11.40 6.19 3.80
N ALA A 30 -12.22 6.08 2.75
CA ALA A 30 -11.74 6.08 1.37
C ALA A 30 -11.04 7.41 1.02
N SER A 31 -11.60 8.54 1.46
CA SER A 31 -11.06 9.88 1.16
C SER A 31 -9.62 10.04 1.69
N GLU A 32 -9.34 9.62 2.94
CA GLU A 32 -7.98 9.69 3.49
C GLU A 32 -7.00 8.82 2.70
N ALA A 33 -7.45 7.64 2.23
CA ALA A 33 -6.65 6.76 1.40
C ALA A 33 -6.38 7.40 0.01
N GLU A 34 -7.38 8.04 -0.59
CA GLU A 34 -7.23 8.77 -1.86
C GLU A 34 -6.25 9.92 -1.71
N ASP A 35 -6.44 10.76 -0.70
CA ASP A 35 -5.57 11.89 -0.39
C ASP A 35 -4.12 11.40 -0.19
N TYR A 36 -3.92 10.34 0.60
CA TYR A 36 -2.59 9.77 0.79
C TYR A 36 -1.98 9.29 -0.53
N ALA A 37 -2.76 8.60 -1.36
CA ALA A 37 -2.28 8.06 -2.63
C ALA A 37 -1.83 9.15 -3.62
N GLU A 38 -2.45 10.34 -3.58
CA GLU A 38 -2.03 11.50 -4.39
C GLU A 38 -0.68 12.08 -3.96
N HIS A 39 -0.27 11.87 -2.71
CA HIS A 39 0.96 12.41 -2.15
C HIS A 39 2.16 11.44 -2.19
N ILE A 40 1.94 10.18 -2.62
CA ILE A 40 3.02 9.19 -2.75
C ILE A 40 3.96 9.60 -3.88
N ARG A 41 5.25 9.70 -3.57
CA ARG A 41 6.31 9.87 -4.58
C ARG A 41 6.92 8.52 -4.92
N LEU A 42 6.77 8.12 -6.18
CA LEU A 42 7.28 6.86 -6.70
C LEU A 42 8.65 7.05 -7.35
N GLY A 43 9.55 6.11 -7.08
CA GLY A 43 10.79 5.92 -7.83
C GLY A 43 10.62 4.99 -9.04
N GLU A 44 11.70 4.76 -9.78
CA GLU A 44 11.71 3.81 -10.90
C GLU A 44 11.36 2.39 -10.43
N GLY A 45 10.49 1.70 -11.17
CA GLY A 45 10.02 0.34 -10.84
C GLY A 45 9.11 0.27 -9.61
N GLN A 46 8.57 1.41 -9.16
CA GLN A 46 7.59 1.50 -8.08
C GLN A 46 6.21 1.87 -8.63
N ARG A 47 5.16 1.29 -8.03
CA ARG A 47 3.77 1.63 -8.34
C ARG A 47 2.93 1.72 -7.10
N THR A 48 1.99 2.66 -7.09
CA THR A 48 0.97 2.73 -6.05
C THR A 48 -0.02 1.58 -6.23
N VAL A 49 -0.28 0.87 -5.15
CA VAL A 49 -1.26 -0.21 -5.05
C VAL A 49 -2.14 0.00 -3.83
N GLY A 50 -3.23 -0.74 -3.74
CA GLY A 50 -4.09 -0.71 -2.57
C GLY A 50 -5.37 -1.47 -2.78
N GLY A 51 -6.28 -1.28 -1.85
CA GLY A 51 -7.59 -1.90 -1.89
C GLY A 51 -8.36 -1.66 -0.60
N MET A 52 -9.49 -2.34 -0.52
CA MET A 52 -10.34 -2.36 0.65
C MET A 52 -10.28 -3.75 1.29
N ASP A 53 -10.23 -3.79 2.61
CA ASP A 53 -10.39 -4.99 3.42
C ASP A 53 -11.42 -4.72 4.53
N ALA A 54 -11.67 -5.70 5.39
CA ALA A 54 -12.47 -5.51 6.58
C ALA A 54 -11.87 -6.25 7.78
N ASP A 55 -11.94 -5.60 8.93
CA ASP A 55 -11.63 -6.21 10.23
C ASP A 55 -12.92 -6.34 11.07
N SER A 56 -12.77 -6.77 12.32
CA SER A 56 -13.89 -6.87 13.27
C SER A 56 -14.56 -5.53 13.61
N VAL A 57 -13.91 -4.41 13.32
CA VAL A 57 -14.42 -3.05 13.59
C VAL A 57 -15.18 -2.51 12.38
N GLY A 58 -14.76 -2.87 11.17
CA GLY A 58 -15.47 -2.52 9.93
C GLY A 58 -14.57 -2.51 8.71
N LYS A 59 -15.00 -1.79 7.68
CA LYS A 59 -14.21 -1.60 6.46
C LYS A 59 -12.97 -0.77 6.73
N LEU A 60 -11.90 -1.08 6.01
CA LEU A 60 -10.68 -0.29 5.98
C LEU A 60 -10.18 -0.21 4.54
N TRP A 61 -9.46 0.88 4.26
CA TRP A 61 -8.78 1.09 3.00
C TRP A 61 -7.30 1.09 3.27
N TRP A 62 -6.52 0.62 2.30
CA TRP A 62 -5.08 0.68 2.41
C TRP A 62 -4.46 1.09 1.09
N VAL A 63 -3.34 1.78 1.19
CA VAL A 63 -2.54 2.22 0.05
C VAL A 63 -1.11 1.87 0.35
N GLY A 64 -0.43 1.30 -0.62
CA GLY A 64 0.97 0.94 -0.51
C GLY A 64 1.74 1.15 -1.78
N VAL A 65 3.04 0.93 -1.68
CA VAL A 65 3.99 0.96 -2.79
C VAL A 65 4.43 -0.46 -3.08
N GLU A 66 4.19 -0.90 -4.30
CA GLU A 66 4.67 -2.17 -4.82
C GLU A 66 5.90 -1.92 -5.69
N VAL A 67 6.89 -2.80 -5.59
CA VAL A 67 8.11 -2.75 -6.39
C VAL A 67 8.14 -3.92 -7.37
N ASP A 68 8.69 -3.71 -8.56
CA ASP A 68 8.76 -4.78 -9.57
C ASP A 68 9.63 -5.96 -9.09
N ASP A 69 10.69 -5.65 -8.36
CA ASP A 69 11.68 -6.60 -7.86
C ASP A 69 12.20 -6.19 -6.47
N ILE A 70 11.79 -6.97 -5.45
CA ILE A 70 12.18 -6.74 -4.05
C ILE A 70 13.68 -6.92 -3.83
N THR A 71 14.36 -7.73 -4.66
CA THR A 71 15.81 -7.95 -4.58
C THR A 71 16.60 -6.76 -5.12
N ARG A 72 16.02 -6.02 -6.08
CA ARG A 72 16.63 -4.82 -6.69
C ARG A 72 16.27 -3.52 -5.96
N TRP A 73 15.20 -3.52 -5.17
CA TRP A 73 14.78 -2.36 -4.38
C TRP A 73 15.84 -1.91 -3.34
N GLY A 74 16.75 -2.81 -2.96
CA GLY A 74 17.98 -2.44 -2.24
C GLY A 74 17.84 -2.33 -0.72
N ASN A 75 16.64 -2.49 -0.15
CA ASN A 75 16.46 -2.54 1.31
C ASN A 75 15.28 -3.43 1.76
N PRO A 76 15.33 -4.76 1.53
CA PRO A 76 14.26 -5.68 1.95
C PRO A 76 13.99 -5.65 3.47
N GLY A 77 14.94 -5.21 4.29
CA GLY A 77 14.75 -5.02 5.73
C GLY A 77 13.98 -3.75 6.11
N ALA A 78 13.56 -2.92 5.14
CA ALA A 78 12.74 -1.73 5.36
C ALA A 78 11.25 -1.94 4.99
N VAL A 79 10.85 -3.17 4.65
CA VAL A 79 9.46 -3.49 4.35
C VAL A 79 8.58 -3.09 5.54
N ASN A 80 7.67 -2.15 5.28
CA ASN A 80 6.73 -1.59 6.24
C ASN A 80 7.36 -1.06 7.53
N LYS A 81 8.61 -0.58 7.47
CA LYS A 81 9.14 0.21 8.57
C LYS A 81 8.36 1.52 8.62
N HIS A 82 7.56 1.66 9.68
CA HIS A 82 7.02 2.95 10.09
C HIS A 82 8.16 3.97 10.08
N ALA A 83 8.07 4.97 9.22
CA ALA A 83 8.80 6.21 9.45
C ALA A 83 8.16 6.81 10.72
N GLU A 84 8.91 6.78 11.83
CA GLU A 84 8.58 7.55 13.04
C GLU A 84 8.46 9.05 12.73
#